data_AF-A0A8T6I0N0-F1
#
_entry.id   AF-A0A8T6I0N0-F1
#
_cell.length_a   1.000
_cell.length_b   1.000
_cell.length_c   1.000
_cell.angle_alpha   90.00
_cell.angle_beta   90.00
_cell.angle_gamma   90.00
#
_symmetry.space_group_name_H-M   'P 1'
#
loop_
_entity.id
_entity.type
_entity.pdbx_description
1 polymer ?
#
loop_
_entity_poly.entity_id
_entity_poly.type
_entity_poly.pdbx_seq_one_letter_code
_entity_poly.pdbx_strand_id
1 'polypeptide(L)'
;ELLNIARAAGERSVSVSRHNACGPVATAASLAVCAAADNVESLELQWGEVDWRSSLIDPPEQVSDGALAVSDRPGFGVELRV
;
A
#
# COMPACT_ATOMS: atom_id res chain seq x y z
N GLU A 1 4.76 -0.54 14.35
CA GLU A 1 4.45 -1.98 14.22
C GLU A 1 4.82 -2.59 12.87
N LEU A 2 4.17 -2.24 11.75
CA LEU A 2 4.40 -2.95 10.47
C LEU A 2 5.87 -2.95 9.99
N LEU A 3 6.55 -1.81 10.10
CA LEU A 3 7.99 -1.72 9.80
C LEU A 3 8.85 -2.54 10.77
N ASN A 4 8.47 -2.63 12.04
CA ASN A 4 9.19 -3.44 13.03
C ASN A 4 9.07 -4.93 12.68
N ILE A 5 7.89 -5.37 12.24
CA ILE A 5 7.65 -6.75 11.79
C ILE A 5 8.46 -7.03 10.52
N ALA A 6 8.41 -6.14 9.53
CA ALA A 6 9.18 -6.28 8.30
C ALA A 6 10.68 -6.37 8.59
N ARG A 7 11.21 -5.50 9.46
CA ARG A 7 12.62 -5.54 9.89
C ARG A 7 12.97 -6.84 10.60
N ALA A 8 12.14 -7.29 11.55
CA ALA A 8 12.38 -8.55 12.27
C ALA A 8 12.35 -9.78 11.34
N ALA A 9 11.52 -9.76 10.30
CA ALA A 9 11.54 -10.77 9.25
C ALA A 9 12.82 -10.69 8.39
N GLY A 10 13.23 -9.47 8.02
CA GLY A 10 14.44 -9.21 7.24
C GLY A 10 15.72 -9.66 7.93
N GLU A 11 15.81 -9.49 9.26
CA GLU A 11 16.92 -10.02 10.09
C GLU A 11 17.07 -11.55 10.00
N ARG A 12 16.02 -12.26 9.55
CA ARG A 12 15.98 -13.71 9.39
C ARG A 12 15.96 -14.14 7.92
N SER A 13 16.24 -13.22 7.00
CA SER A 13 16.14 -13.43 5.55
C SER A 13 14.76 -13.91 5.11
N VAL A 14 13.70 -13.47 5.81
CA VAL A 14 12.31 -13.76 5.47
C VAL A 14 11.71 -12.56 4.75
N SER A 15 11.15 -12.81 3.56
CA SER A 15 10.40 -11.80 2.81
C SER A 15 8.98 -11.65 3.33
N VAL A 16 8.37 -10.50 3.04
CA VAL A 16 7.02 -10.15 3.44
C VAL A 16 6.16 -9.94 2.21
N SER A 17 5.02 -10.62 2.18
CA SER A 17 3.88 -10.27 1.32
C SER A 17 2.78 -9.67 2.18
N ARG A 18 2.25 -8.52 1.74
CA ARG A 18 1.30 -7.72 2.53
C ARG A 18 -0.12 -8.09 2.16
N HIS A 19 -0.84 -8.74 3.09
CA HIS A 19 -2.30 -8.82 3.03
C HIS A 19 -2.90 -7.41 3.09
N ASN A 20 -3.74 -7.10 2.11
CA ASN A 20 -4.29 -5.77 1.88
C ASN A 20 -5.60 -5.83 1.09
N ALA A 21 -6.45 -6.83 1.37
CA ALA A 21 -7.86 -6.83 0.99
C ALA A 21 -8.66 -5.76 1.80
N CYS A 22 -8.31 -4.49 1.61
CA CYS A 22 -8.77 -3.36 2.40
C CYS A 22 -9.10 -2.15 1.52
N GLY A 23 -9.78 -1.15 2.12
CA GLY A 23 -10.10 0.11 1.45
C GLY A 23 -8.88 0.92 1.00
N PRO A 24 -9.09 1.96 0.17
CA PRO A 24 -8.00 2.69 -0.49
C PRO A 24 -7.09 3.45 0.49
N VAL A 25 -7.60 3.89 1.65
CA VAL A 25 -6.78 4.52 2.71
C VAL A 25 -5.80 3.53 3.34
N ALA A 26 -6.28 2.32 3.65
CA ALA A 26 -5.42 1.26 4.20
C ALA A 26 -4.38 0.80 3.17
N THR A 27 -4.75 0.79 1.88
CA THR A 27 -3.83 0.51 0.78
C THR A 27 -2.71 1.53 0.69
N ALA A 28 -3.03 2.84 0.79
CA ALA A 28 -2.02 3.90 0.81
C ALA A 28 -1.05 3.76 2.00
N ALA A 29 -1.57 3.42 3.19
CA ALA A 29 -0.73 3.16 4.36
C ALA A 29 0.16 1.91 4.20
N SER A 30 -0.37 0.82 3.62
CA SER A 30 0.40 -0.38 3.31
C SER A 30 1.48 -0.09 2.26
N LEU A 31 1.19 0.70 1.23
CA LEU A 31 2.15 1.10 0.21
C LEU A 31 3.31 1.89 0.81
N ALA A 32 3.05 2.80 1.76
CA ALA A 32 4.11 3.53 2.46
C ALA A 32 5.08 2.59 3.21
N VAL A 33 4.58 1.47 3.76
CA VAL A 33 5.44 0.45 4.37
C VAL A 33 6.25 -0.30 3.30
N CYS A 34 5.64 -0.64 2.16
CA CYS A 34 6.35 -1.29 1.05
C CYS A 34 7.47 -0.39 0.49
N ALA A 35 7.24 0.91 0.41
CA ALA A 35 8.24 1.88 -0.04
C ALA A 35 9.41 2.07 0.96
N ALA A 36 9.19 1.77 2.24
CA ALA A 36 10.15 2.01 3.31
C ALA A 36 10.89 0.75 3.79
N ALA A 37 10.51 -0.44 3.34
CA ALA A 37 11.13 -1.71 3.76
C ALA A 37 11.60 -2.53 2.55
N ASP A 38 12.88 -2.91 2.56
CA ASP A 38 13.53 -3.56 1.41
C ASP A 38 13.14 -5.03 1.20
N ASN A 39 12.49 -5.66 2.19
CA ASN A 39 12.11 -7.08 2.14
C ASN A 39 10.62 -7.31 1.89
N VAL A 40 9.92 -6.32 1.34
CA VAL A 40 8.52 -6.46 0.91
C VAL A 40 8.48 -6.80 -0.58
N GLU A 41 8.02 -8.00 -0.92
CA GLU A 41 8.03 -8.50 -2.30
C GLU A 41 6.75 -8.18 -3.07
N SER A 42 5.62 -8.11 -2.37
CA SER A 42 4.33 -7.85 -2.99
C SER A 42 3.35 -7.18 -2.04
N LEU A 43 2.48 -6.37 -2.62
CA LEU A 43 1.32 -5.77 -1.97
C LEU A 43 0.05 -6.31 -2.63
N GLU A 44 -0.83 -6.93 -1.85
CA GLU A 44 -2.14 -7.32 -2.34
C GLU A 44 -2.96 -6.09 -2.73
N LEU A 45 -3.63 -6.17 -3.88
CA LEU A 45 -4.54 -5.14 -4.35
C LEU A 45 -5.90 -5.76 -4.66
N GLN A 46 -6.94 -5.10 -4.21
CA GLN A 46 -8.32 -5.47 -4.52
C GLN A 46 -8.63 -5.10 -5.98
N TRP A 47 -8.75 -6.11 -6.84
CA TRP A 47 -9.04 -5.95 -8.26
C TRP A 47 -10.52 -6.13 -8.56
N GLY A 48 -11.08 -5.31 -9.45
CA GLY A 48 -12.47 -5.42 -9.90
C GLY A 48 -13.50 -5.06 -8.83
N GLU A 49 -13.14 -4.17 -7.92
CA GLU A 49 -14.04 -3.63 -6.90
C GLU A 49 -15.13 -2.74 -7.49
N VAL A 50 -16.06 -2.35 -6.61
CA VAL A 50 -17.12 -1.38 -6.90
C VAL A 50 -16.58 -0.05 -7.46
N ASP A 51 -17.28 0.49 -8.47
CA ASP A 51 -16.86 1.67 -9.23
C ASP A 51 -16.57 2.91 -8.37
N TRP A 52 -17.26 3.05 -7.23
CA TRP A 52 -17.10 4.19 -6.33
C TRP A 52 -15.86 4.12 -5.44
N ARG A 53 -15.16 2.97 -5.36
CA ARG A 53 -14.00 2.82 -4.47
C ARG A 53 -12.92 3.86 -4.74
N SER A 54 -12.56 4.05 -6.00
CA SER A 54 -11.50 4.99 -6.41
C SER A 54 -11.85 6.45 -6.09
N SER A 55 -13.14 6.76 -5.97
CA SER A 55 -13.62 8.11 -5.66
C SER A 55 -13.50 8.49 -4.18
N LEU A 56 -13.20 7.52 -3.30
CA LEU A 56 -13.07 7.77 -1.86
C LEU A 56 -11.79 8.52 -1.48
N ILE A 57 -10.78 8.58 -2.36
CA ILE A 57 -9.51 9.25 -2.06
C ILE A 57 -9.03 10.16 -3.19
N ASP A 58 -8.22 11.17 -2.83
CA ASP A 58 -7.45 11.99 -3.78
C ASP A 58 -5.94 11.94 -3.50
N PRO A 59 -5.09 11.59 -4.47
CA PRO A 59 -5.43 11.04 -5.79
C PRO A 59 -5.96 9.60 -5.70
N PRO A 60 -6.68 9.09 -6.72
CA PRO A 60 -7.04 7.67 -6.78
C PRO A 60 -5.79 6.78 -6.89
N GLU A 61 -5.93 5.50 -6.53
CA GLU A 61 -4.90 4.47 -6.71
C GLU A 61 -4.45 4.44 -8.20
N GLN A 62 -3.15 4.61 -8.47
CA GLN A 62 -2.58 4.59 -9.82
C GLN A 62 -1.75 3.34 -10.03
N VAL A 63 -2.32 2.35 -10.71
CA VAL A 63 -1.65 1.08 -11.04
C VAL A 63 -1.20 1.10 -12.49
N SER A 64 0.10 0.88 -12.72
CA SER A 64 0.70 0.77 -14.05
C SER A 64 1.77 -0.32 -14.03
N ASP A 65 1.80 -1.18 -15.06
CA ASP A 65 2.78 -2.25 -15.21
C ASP A 65 2.93 -3.16 -13.98
N GLY A 66 1.80 -3.42 -13.29
CA GLY A 66 1.76 -4.26 -12.08
C GLY A 66 2.27 -3.58 -10.80
N ALA A 67 2.59 -2.29 -10.84
CA ALA A 67 3.04 -1.51 -9.69
C ALA A 67 2.04 -0.41 -9.32
N LEU A 68 1.87 -0.17 -8.02
CA LEU A 68 1.10 0.96 -7.49
C LEU A 68 2.06 2.14 -7.23
N ALA A 69 1.74 3.32 -7.78
CA ALA A 69 2.57 4.50 -7.64
C ALA A 69 2.57 5.05 -6.20
N VAL A 70 3.75 5.34 -5.66
CA VAL A 70 3.92 6.05 -4.38
C VAL A 70 3.72 7.54 -4.63
N SER A 71 2.85 8.17 -3.84
CA SER A 71 2.57 9.62 -3.95
C SER A 71 3.61 10.44 -3.21
N ASP A 72 4.02 11.57 -3.80
CA ASP A 72 4.93 12.56 -3.19
C ASP A 72 4.22 13.53 -2.24
N ARG A 73 2.89 13.39 -2.06
CA ARG A 73 2.12 14.24 -1.13
C ARG A 73 2.42 13.85 0.33
N PRO A 74 2.30 14.79 1.30
CA PRO A 74 2.54 14.50 2.71
C PRO A 74 1.67 13.36 3.27
N GLY A 75 2.16 12.72 4.35
CA GLY A 75 1.43 11.65 5.04
C GLY A 75 1.41 10.35 4.24
N PHE A 76 0.24 9.73 4.12
CA PHE A 76 0.04 8.57 3.22
C PHE A 76 -0.18 8.97 1.76
N GLY A 77 -0.01 10.25 1.44
CA GLY A 77 -0.07 10.76 0.08
C GLY A 77 -1.48 10.83 -0.53
N VAL A 78 -2.52 10.61 0.28
CA VAL A 78 -3.93 10.61 -0.11
C VAL A 78 -4.79 11.38 0.90
N GLU A 79 -5.88 11.97 0.43
CA GLU A 79 -6.92 12.62 1.23
C GLU A 79 -8.23 11.83 1.12
N LEU A 80 -8.91 11.57 2.25
CA LEU A 80 -10.23 10.93 2.25
C LEU A 80 -11.30 11.93 1.80
N ARG A 81 -12.05 11.58 0.75
CA ARG A 81 -13.22 12.33 0.29
C ARG A 81 -14.45 11.81 1.01
N VAL A 82 -15.00 12.65 1.88
CA VAL A 82 -16.25 12.41 2.63
C VAL A 82 -17.38 13.26 2.07
#